data_AF-A0A6C0E1M9-F1
#
_entry.id   AF-A0A6C0E1M9-F1
#
_cell.length_a   1.000
_cell.length_b   1.000
_cell.length_c   1.000
_cell.angle_alpha   90.00
_cell.angle_beta   90.00
_cell.angle_gamma   90.00
#
_symmetry.space_group_name_H-M   'P 1'
#
loop_
_entity.id
_entity.type
_entity.pdbx_description
1 polymer ?
#
loop_
_entity_poly.entity_id
_entity_poly.type
_entity_poly.pdbx_seq_one_letter_code
_entity_poly.pdbx_strand_id
1 'polypeptide(L)'
;MSMNANIIIAILLGLTSGILTGFTGISNIALVLAGLSITKIITDYKVIMGTVLYILMFPFTSGSVWHFYRDDKINFFIGNIIIVTMFLGSIIGTNFVLHSDLQISEKTINYTRSAIAFTLSIYFFYSAYIL
;
A
#
# COMPACT_ATOMS: atom_id res chain seq x y z
N MET A 1 0.26 13.61 -15.77
CA MET A 1 -0.97 12.78 -15.80
C MET A 1 -2.16 13.66 -15.45
N SER A 2 -3.36 13.35 -15.94
CA SER A 2 -4.58 14.07 -15.52
C SER A 2 -4.95 13.73 -14.08
N MET A 3 -5.62 14.65 -13.37
CA MET A 3 -6.07 14.42 -11.99
C MET A 3 -6.91 13.14 -11.86
N ASN A 4 -7.79 12.88 -12.83
CA ASN A 4 -8.64 11.70 -12.84
C ASN A 4 -7.82 10.39 -12.91
N ALA A 5 -6.74 10.36 -13.69
CA ALA A 5 -5.87 9.19 -13.77
C ALA A 5 -5.15 8.93 -12.43
N ASN A 6 -4.69 9.98 -11.75
CA ASN A 6 -4.05 9.85 -10.44
C ASN A 6 -5.00 9.26 -9.39
N ILE A 7 -6.27 9.70 -9.40
CA ILE A 7 -7.31 9.19 -8.49
C ILE A 7 -7.56 7.71 -8.75
N ILE A 8 -7.74 7.31 -10.02
CA ILE A 8 -7.96 5.91 -10.40
C ILE A 8 -6.79 5.03 -9.94
N ILE A 9 -5.55 5.48 -10.15
CA ILE A 9 -4.35 4.75 -9.69
C ILE A 9 -4.33 4.63 -8.18
N ALA A 10 -4.59 5.72 -7.45
CA ALA A 10 -4.64 5.69 -5.99
C ALA A 10 -5.70 4.72 -5.46
N ILE A 11 -6.89 4.69 -6.08
CA ILE A 11 -7.96 3.73 -5.75
C ILE A 11 -7.50 2.30 -6.01
N LEU A 12 -6.88 2.01 -7.16
CA LEU A 12 -6.39 0.68 -7.48
C LEU A 12 -5.28 0.22 -6.52
N LEU A 13 -4.34 1.10 -6.19
CA LEU A 13 -3.27 0.80 -5.23
C LEU A 13 -3.83 0.52 -3.83
N GLY A 14 -4.75 1.36 -3.36
CA GLY A 14 -5.39 1.15 -2.07
C GLY A 14 -6.22 -0.12 -2.03
N LEU A 15 -7.12 -0.35 -2.99
CA LEU A 15 -7.93 -1.58 -3.05
C LEU A 15 -7.06 -2.85 -3.12
N THR A 16 -6.05 -2.88 -3.99
CA THR A 16 -5.19 -4.07 -4.14
C THR A 16 -4.37 -4.32 -2.89
N SER A 17 -3.72 -3.30 -2.32
CA SER A 17 -2.99 -3.43 -1.05
C SER A 17 -3.91 -3.84 0.10
N GLY A 18 -5.11 -3.28 0.14
CA GLY A 18 -6.14 -3.59 1.12
C GLY A 18 -6.57 -5.06 1.05
N ILE A 19 -6.99 -5.52 -0.13
CA ILE A 19 -7.41 -6.92 -0.35
C ILE A 19 -6.29 -7.88 0.06
N LEU A 20 -5.06 -7.62 -0.36
CA LEU A 20 -3.93 -8.44 0.00
C LEU A 20 -3.66 -8.40 1.51
N THR A 21 -3.82 -7.26 2.17
CA THR A 21 -3.68 -7.14 3.63
C THR A 21 -4.73 -7.95 4.37
N GLY A 22 -6.00 -7.83 3.98
CA GLY A 22 -7.09 -8.62 4.56
C GLY A 22 -6.95 -10.12 4.30
N PHE A 23 -6.40 -10.50 3.15
CA PHE A 23 -6.17 -11.90 2.76
C PHE A 23 -4.96 -12.53 3.45
N THR A 24 -3.87 -11.79 3.59
CA THR A 24 -2.58 -12.32 4.09
C THR A 24 -2.33 -12.07 5.56
N GLY A 25 -3.05 -11.14 6.19
CA GLY A 25 -2.85 -10.75 7.58
C GLY A 25 -1.59 -9.91 7.85
N ILE A 26 -0.83 -9.54 6.81
CA ILE A 26 0.32 -8.63 6.91
C ILE A 26 0.02 -7.31 6.20
N SER A 27 0.58 -6.21 6.71
CA SER A 27 0.42 -4.90 6.05
C SER A 27 1.18 -4.87 4.73
N ASN A 28 0.46 -4.74 3.61
CA ASN A 28 1.04 -4.66 2.28
C ASN A 28 1.40 -3.22 1.88
N ILE A 29 1.85 -2.41 2.85
CA ILE A 29 2.21 -1.01 2.62
C ILE A 29 3.39 -0.85 1.64
N ALA A 30 4.30 -1.82 1.63
CA ALA A 30 5.42 -1.84 0.71
C ALA A 30 4.97 -1.90 -0.77
N LEU A 31 3.79 -2.48 -1.03
CA LEU A 31 3.15 -2.45 -2.34
C LEU A 31 2.64 -1.05 -2.69
N VAL A 32 2.11 -0.30 -1.73
CA VAL A 32 1.72 1.11 -1.94
C VAL A 32 2.95 1.96 -2.24
N LEU A 33 4.04 1.78 -1.48
CA LEU A 33 5.31 2.48 -1.71
C LEU A 33 5.87 2.20 -3.11
N ALA A 34 5.94 0.92 -3.52
CA ALA A 34 6.37 0.52 -4.85
C ALA A 34 5.44 1.08 -5.93
N GLY A 35 4.13 0.95 -5.75
CA GLY A 35 3.12 1.41 -6.70
C GLY A 35 3.18 2.92 -6.94
N LEU A 36 3.28 3.72 -5.87
CA LEU A 36 3.46 5.17 -5.99
C LEU A 36 4.76 5.54 -6.71
N SER A 37 5.84 4.80 -6.44
CA SER A 37 7.16 5.02 -7.05
C SER A 37 7.18 4.68 -8.55
N ILE A 38 6.51 3.61 -8.96
CA ILE A 38 6.39 3.18 -10.37
C ILE A 38 5.46 4.10 -11.16
N THR A 39 4.30 4.42 -10.59
CA THR A 39 3.25 5.17 -11.31
C THR A 39 3.57 6.65 -11.46
N LYS A 40 4.53 7.17 -10.68
CA LYS A 40 4.99 8.57 -10.72
C LYS A 40 3.86 9.60 -10.55
N ILE A 41 2.74 9.22 -9.92
CA ILE A 41 1.67 10.17 -9.57
C ILE A 41 2.13 11.19 -8.52
N ILE A 42 3.12 10.79 -7.71
CA ILE A 42 3.94 11.66 -6.87
C ILE A 42 5.38 11.46 -7.35
N THR A 43 6.09 12.55 -7.67
CA THR A 43 7.43 12.49 -8.26
C THR A 43 8.55 12.53 -7.22
N ASP A 44 8.36 13.28 -6.13
CA ASP A 44 9.31 13.38 -5.02
C ASP A 44 9.19 12.15 -4.12
N TYR A 45 10.26 11.36 -4.06
CA TYR A 45 10.33 10.15 -3.25
C TYR A 45 10.13 10.41 -1.75
N LYS A 46 10.57 11.56 -1.22
CA LYS A 46 10.33 11.93 0.18
C LYS A 46 8.84 12.17 0.44
N VAL A 47 8.13 12.74 -0.53
CA VAL A 47 6.67 12.93 -0.46
C VAL A 47 5.97 11.57 -0.50
N ILE A 48 6.46 10.63 -1.33
CA ILE A 48 5.94 9.24 -1.32
C ILE A 48 6.12 8.62 0.06
N MET A 49 7.32 8.67 0.64
CA MET A 49 7.60 8.11 1.97
C MET A 49 6.71 8.71 3.05
N GLY A 50 6.58 10.04 3.11
CA GLY A 50 5.73 10.69 4.10
C GLY A 50 4.25 10.36 3.91
N THR A 51 3.78 10.26 2.66
CA THR A 51 2.41 9.83 2.36
C THR A 51 2.15 8.38 2.80
N VAL A 52 3.11 7.49 2.58
CA VAL A 52 3.04 6.08 3.02
C VAL A 52 3.02 5.97 4.54
N LEU A 53 3.85 6.75 5.23
CA LEU A 53 3.85 6.79 6.70
C LEU A 53 2.54 7.35 7.24
N TYR A 54 1.95 8.35 6.57
CA TYR A 54 0.65 8.91 6.92
C TYR A 54 -0.48 7.88 6.79
N ILE A 55 -0.45 7.01 5.77
CA ILE A 55 -1.42 5.91 5.63
C ILE A 55 -1.36 4.96 6.84
N LEU A 56 -0.19 4.78 7.45
CA LEU A 56 0.04 3.95 8.65
C LEU A 56 -0.02 4.71 9.98
N MET A 57 -0.44 5.99 9.98
CA MET A 57 -0.28 6.91 11.12
C MET A 57 -0.71 6.32 12.46
N PHE A 58 -1.84 5.61 12.47
CA PHE A 58 -2.41 5.06 13.69
C PHE A 58 -1.92 3.62 13.95
N PRO A 59 -1.40 3.28 15.16
CA PRO A 59 -1.01 4.14 16.27
C PRO A 59 0.48 4.54 16.30
N PHE A 60 1.36 3.93 15.49
CA PHE A 60 2.82 3.94 15.74
C PHE A 60 3.66 4.84 14.82
N THR A 61 3.19 5.31 13.67
CA THR A 61 4.00 6.18 12.79
C THR A 61 3.74 7.68 12.97
N SER A 62 2.87 8.07 13.91
CA SER A 62 2.50 9.47 14.20
C SER A 62 3.69 10.41 14.40
N GLY A 63 4.73 9.98 15.12
CA GLY A 63 5.96 10.75 15.31
C GLY A 63 6.68 11.04 13.99
N SER A 64 6.83 10.02 13.13
CA SER A 64 7.42 10.20 11.79
C SER A 64 6.54 11.08 10.91
N VAL A 65 5.23 10.88 10.94
CA VAL A 65 4.25 11.68 10.18
C VAL A 65 4.37 13.16 10.56
N TRP A 66 4.54 13.50 11.84
CA TRP A 66 4.76 14.88 12.26
C TRP A 66 5.99 15.52 11.59
N HIS A 67 7.10 14.79 11.50
CA HIS A 67 8.31 15.29 10.83
C HIS A 67 8.08 15.50 9.32
N PHE A 68 7.47 14.54 8.63
CA PHE A 68 7.17 14.68 7.21
C PHE A 68 6.12 15.78 6.95
N TYR A 69 5.17 15.98 7.86
CA TYR A 69 4.18 17.04 7.77
C TYR A 69 4.83 18.42 7.86
N ARG A 70 5.72 18.62 8.83
CA ARG A 70 6.42 19.90 9.03
C ARG A 70 7.24 20.33 7.82
N ASP A 71 7.74 19.37 7.03
CA ASP A 71 8.58 19.62 5.86
C ASP A 71 7.79 19.60 4.53
N ASP A 72 6.44 19.67 4.59
CA ASP A 72 5.53 19.59 3.44
C ASP A 72 5.73 18.34 2.56
N LYS A 73 6.13 17.23 3.19
CA LYS A 73 6.44 15.95 2.54
C LYS A 73 5.31 14.92 2.64
N ILE A 74 4.06 15.37 2.63
CA ILE A 74 2.89 14.49 2.65
C ILE A 74 1.88 14.94 1.60
N ASN A 75 1.48 14.02 0.74
CA ASN A 75 0.33 14.23 -0.15
C ASN A 75 -0.95 13.71 0.53
N PHE A 76 -1.62 14.59 1.27
CA PHE A 76 -2.83 14.24 2.01
C PHE A 76 -3.98 13.81 1.09
N PHE A 77 -4.10 14.38 -0.12
CA PHE A 77 -5.18 14.06 -1.04
C PHE A 77 -5.09 12.59 -1.50
N ILE A 78 -3.92 12.19 -2.03
CA ILE A 78 -3.67 10.81 -2.46
C ILE A 78 -3.67 9.86 -1.25
N GLY A 79 -3.08 10.28 -0.12
CA GLY A 79 -3.04 9.49 1.11
C GLY A 79 -4.44 9.11 1.61
N ASN A 80 -5.38 10.07 1.68
CA ASN A 80 -6.75 9.81 2.12
C ASN A 80 -7.51 8.86 1.20
N ILE A 81 -7.34 8.99 -0.13
CA ILE A 81 -7.94 8.06 -1.10
C ILE A 81 -7.44 6.64 -0.85
N ILE A 82 -6.13 6.47 -0.64
CA ILE A 82 -5.54 5.17 -0.37
C ILE A 82 -6.02 4.61 0.97
N ILE A 83 -6.09 5.41 2.04
CA ILE A 83 -6.61 4.97 3.34
C ILE A 83 -8.03 4.38 3.20
N VAL A 84 -8.94 5.13 2.58
CA VAL A 84 -10.35 4.72 2.44
C VAL A 84 -10.45 3.45 1.61
N THR A 85 -9.75 3.40 0.47
CA THR A 85 -9.84 2.25 -0.43
C THR A 85 -9.09 1.02 0.09
N MET A 86 -7.99 1.20 0.82
CA MET A 86 -7.28 0.12 1.50
C MET A 86 -8.09 -0.46 2.65
N PHE A 87 -8.81 0.37 3.40
CA PHE A 87 -9.77 -0.08 4.41
C PHE A 87 -10.88 -0.94 3.78
N LEU A 88 -11.53 -0.45 2.72
CA LEU A 88 -12.56 -1.22 2.00
C LEU A 88 -12.01 -2.51 1.40
N GLY A 89 -10.83 -2.45 0.78
CA GLY A 89 -10.15 -3.63 0.25
C GLY A 89 -9.85 -4.67 1.32
N SER A 90 -9.41 -4.23 2.51
CA SER A 90 -9.13 -5.14 3.63
C SER A 90 -10.35 -5.93 4.07
N ILE A 91 -11.52 -5.27 4.17
CA ILE A 91 -12.78 -5.96 4.48
C ILE A 91 -13.08 -7.03 3.43
N ILE A 92 -12.92 -6.69 2.14
CA ILE A 92 -13.13 -7.64 1.03
C ILE A 92 -12.17 -8.83 1.15
N GLY A 93 -10.87 -8.58 1.35
CA GLY A 93 -9.84 -9.60 1.48
C GLY A 93 -10.07 -10.53 2.67
N THR A 94 -10.45 -9.98 3.82
CA THR A 94 -10.78 -10.77 5.02
C THR A 94 -12.03 -11.61 4.82
N ASN A 95 -13.06 -11.07 4.14
CA ASN A 95 -14.25 -11.85 3.82
C ASN A 95 -13.96 -13.06 2.93
N PHE A 96 -13.01 -12.96 1.99
CA PHE A 96 -12.57 -14.12 1.18
C PHE A 96 -11.94 -15.22 2.03
N VAL A 97 -11.17 -14.86 3.06
CA VAL A 97 -10.52 -15.84 3.94
C VAL A 97 -11.51 -16.48 4.90
N LEU A 98 -12.43 -15.68 5.45
CA LEU A 98 -13.42 -16.15 6.43
C LEU A 98 -14.63 -16.86 5.80
N HIS A 99 -14.84 -16.74 4.49
CA HIS A 99 -15.94 -17.45 3.82
C HIS A 99 -15.70 -18.97 3.86
N SER A 100 -16.57 -19.67 4.59
CA SER A 100 -16.50 -21.12 4.82
C SER A 100 -16.47 -21.96 3.54
N ASP A 101 -17.09 -21.47 2.48
CA ASP A 101 -17.25 -22.21 1.22
C ASP A 101 -15.96 -22.23 0.38
N LEU A 102 -15.04 -21.29 0.60
CA LEU A 102 -13.81 -21.17 -0.18
C LEU A 102 -12.68 -22.09 0.32
N GLN A 103 -12.81 -22.65 1.53
CA GLN A 103 -11.83 -23.55 2.18
C GLN A 103 -10.37 -23.14 1.94
N ILE A 104 -10.04 -21.85 2.15
CA ILE A 104 -8.70 -21.35 1.87
C ILE A 104 -7.72 -21.93 2.87
N SER A 105 -6.82 -22.78 2.37
CA SER A 105 -5.80 -23.41 3.20
C SER A 105 -4.77 -22.38 3.69
N GLU A 106 -4.23 -22.60 4.89
CA GLU A 106 -3.11 -21.81 5.43
C GLU A 106 -1.90 -21.83 4.47
N LYS A 107 -1.69 -22.97 3.78
CA LYS A 107 -0.64 -23.12 2.77
C LYS A 107 -0.80 -22.09 1.65
N THR A 108 -2.02 -21.86 1.16
CA THR A 108 -2.30 -20.86 0.12
C THR A 108 -1.95 -19.46 0.60
N ILE A 109 -2.41 -19.07 1.79
CA ILE A 109 -2.13 -17.75 2.39
C ILE A 109 -0.61 -17.55 2.53
N ASN A 110 0.09 -18.56 3.01
CA ASN A 110 1.54 -18.55 3.22
C ASN A 110 2.33 -18.44 1.89
N TYR A 111 1.89 -19.10 0.82
CA TYR A 111 2.51 -18.89 -0.50
C TYR A 111 2.19 -17.51 -1.07
N THR A 112 0.96 -17.01 -0.93
CA THR A 112 0.58 -15.68 -1.42
C THR A 112 1.41 -14.58 -0.76
N ARG A 113 1.54 -14.58 0.58
CA ARG A 113 2.38 -13.58 1.28
C ARG A 113 3.85 -13.69 0.87
N SER A 114 4.36 -14.91 0.66
CA SER A 114 5.76 -15.13 0.28
C SER A 114 6.04 -14.66 -1.14
N ALA A 115 5.12 -14.90 -2.07
CA ALA A 115 5.20 -14.41 -3.43
C ALA A 115 5.21 -12.89 -3.47
N ILE A 116 4.30 -12.22 -2.75
CA ILE A 116 4.26 -10.76 -2.67
C ILE A 116 5.57 -10.20 -2.11
N ALA A 117 6.04 -10.74 -0.98
CA ALA A 117 7.29 -10.30 -0.36
C ALA A 117 8.49 -10.50 -1.29
N PHE A 118 8.57 -11.63 -2.00
CA PHE A 118 9.64 -11.91 -2.95
C PHE A 118 9.61 -10.97 -4.16
N THR A 119 8.44 -10.72 -4.74
CA THR A 119 8.28 -9.76 -5.84
C THR A 119 8.66 -8.35 -5.42
N LEU A 120 8.23 -7.90 -4.23
CA LEU A 120 8.61 -6.59 -3.71
C LEU A 120 10.11 -6.49 -3.42
N SER A 121 10.73 -7.54 -2.91
CA SER A 121 12.17 -7.61 -2.70
C SER A 121 12.92 -7.40 -4.02
N ILE A 122 12.58 -8.16 -5.07
CA ILE A 122 13.17 -8.00 -6.40
C ILE A 122 12.99 -6.55 -6.90
N TYR A 123 11.78 -6.00 -6.78
CA TYR A 123 11.50 -4.64 -7.20
C TYR A 123 12.39 -3.61 -6.48
N PHE A 124 12.53 -3.70 -5.15
CA PHE A 124 13.34 -2.72 -4.41
C PHE A 124 14.82 -2.84 -4.73
N PHE A 125 15.36 -4.06 -4.89
CA PHE A 125 16.74 -4.26 -5.34
C PHE A 125 16.96 -3.69 -6.74
N TYR A 126 16.04 -3.93 -7.66
CA TYR A 126 16.10 -3.41 -9.02
C TYR A 126 16.01 -1.87 -9.05
N SER A 127 15.08 -1.29 -8.28
CA SER A 127 14.96 0.16 -8.16
C SER A 127 16.23 0.79 -7.61
N ALA A 128 16.88 0.16 -6.64
CA ALA A 128 18.13 0.65 -6.06
C ALA A 128 19.32 0.61 -7.04
N TYR A 129 19.30 -0.30 -8.02
CA TYR A 129 20.33 -0.37 -9.06
C TYR A 129 20.20 0.72 -10.13
N ILE A 130 18.96 1.20 -10.39
CA ILE A 130 18.66 2.17 -11.45
C ILE A 130 18.71 3.62 -10.99
N LEU A 131 18.41 3.87 -9.71
CA LEU A 131 18.47 5.20 -9.08
C LEU A 131 19.92 5.68 -8.91
#